data_AF-A0A220VDR9-F1
#
_entry.id   AF-A0A220VDR9-F1
#
_cell.length_a   1.000
_cell.length_b   1.000
_cell.length_c   1.000
_cell.angle_alpha   90.00
_cell.angle_beta   90.00
_cell.angle_gamma   90.00
#
_symmetry.space_group_name_H-M   'P 1'
#
loop_
_entity.id
_entity.type
_entity.pdbx_description
1 polymer ?
#
loop_
_entity_poly.entity_id
_entity_poly.type
_entity_poly.pdbx_seq_one_letter_code
_entity_poly.pdbx_strand_id
1 'polypeptide(L)'
;MFLILNWSAIPGLSRHHWGTDLDVYDNNSNQGNALNLTLQNYQKGYQKYFSKWLRENIEQFGFYYPYYQDLTDGVQMEPWHISHIKTAHNYELSLSLNEVRNFLESDNIHILGKGEILKNIKFIYENYIERYFSKRK
;
A
#
# COMPACT_ATOMS: atom_id res chain seq x y z
N MET A 1 -17.65 1.82 -7.80
CA MET A 1 -17.91 2.47 -6.48
C MET A 1 -16.62 2.79 -5.72
N PHE A 2 -15.56 1.96 -5.78
CA PHE A 2 -14.35 2.14 -4.95
C PHE A 2 -13.06 2.51 -5.71
N LEU A 3 -13.16 3.07 -6.91
CA LEU A 3 -12.02 3.26 -7.82
C LEU A 3 -10.86 4.09 -7.23
N ILE A 4 -11.13 4.99 -6.28
CA ILE A 4 -10.07 5.75 -5.62
C ILE A 4 -9.21 4.86 -4.70
N LEU A 5 -9.80 3.81 -4.10
CA LEU A 5 -9.11 2.89 -3.19
C LEU A 5 -8.09 1.99 -3.90
N ASN A 6 -8.15 1.94 -5.23
CA ASN A 6 -7.17 1.25 -6.06
C ASN A 6 -5.78 1.88 -5.99
N TRP A 7 -5.70 3.19 -5.68
CA TRP A 7 -4.46 3.97 -5.72
C TRP A 7 -4.28 4.85 -4.47
N SER A 8 -5.25 4.87 -3.57
CA SER A 8 -5.21 5.73 -2.38
C SER A 8 -5.95 5.07 -1.23
N ALA A 9 -5.22 4.74 -0.17
CA ALA A 9 -5.82 4.24 1.05
C ALA A 9 -6.76 5.29 1.68
N ILE A 10 -7.73 4.83 2.46
CA ILE A 10 -8.55 5.72 3.28
C ILE A 10 -7.63 6.46 4.27
N PRO A 11 -7.78 7.78 4.47
CA PRO A 11 -7.01 8.53 5.45
C PRO A 11 -7.03 7.86 6.84
N GLY A 12 -5.86 7.70 7.44
CA GLY A 12 -5.67 6.96 8.70
C GLY A 12 -5.57 5.43 8.57
N LEU A 13 -5.82 4.87 7.39
CA LEU A 13 -5.74 3.42 7.11
C LEU A 13 -4.66 3.06 6.08
N SER A 14 -3.80 4.03 5.72
CA SER A 14 -2.57 3.75 4.97
C SER A 14 -1.51 3.11 5.87
N ARG A 15 -0.80 2.11 5.35
CA ARG A 15 0.35 1.48 6.02
C ARG A 15 1.53 2.44 6.20
N HIS A 16 1.63 3.48 5.36
CA HIS A 16 2.63 4.54 5.53
C HIS A 16 2.53 5.22 6.91
N HIS A 17 1.35 5.27 7.54
CA HIS A 17 1.20 5.83 8.89
C HIS A 17 1.88 5.01 9.99
N TRP A 18 2.17 3.73 9.74
CA TRP A 18 2.87 2.88 10.70
C TRP A 18 4.38 3.13 10.70
N GLY A 19 4.89 3.88 9.71
CA GLY A 19 6.34 4.06 9.51
C GLY A 19 7.05 2.80 9.03
N THR A 20 6.31 1.83 8.48
CA THR A 20 6.84 0.53 8.03
C THR A 20 7.00 0.43 6.52
N ASP A 21 6.40 1.36 5.78
CA ASP A 21 6.26 1.32 4.34
C ASP A 21 6.96 2.52 3.70
N LEU A 22 7.51 2.32 2.49
CA LEU A 22 8.32 3.30 1.77
C LEU A 22 8.00 3.23 0.27
N ASP A 23 7.93 4.40 -0.37
CA ASP A 23 7.96 4.52 -1.83
C ASP A 23 9.38 4.83 -2.28
N VAL A 24 9.97 3.95 -3.10
CA VAL A 24 11.38 4.04 -3.49
C VAL A 24 11.57 4.20 -5.00
N TYR A 25 12.57 5.00 -5.37
CA TYR A 25 12.95 5.28 -6.74
C TYR A 25 14.45 5.53 -6.86
N ASP A 26 15.02 5.29 -8.04
CA ASP A 26 16.39 5.69 -8.36
C ASP A 26 16.42 7.10 -8.97
N ASN A 27 16.93 8.06 -8.20
CA ASN A 27 17.05 9.44 -8.65
C ASN A 27 18.04 9.61 -9.81
N ASN A 28 19.11 8.80 -9.88
CA ASN A 28 20.09 8.90 -10.96
C ASN A 28 19.49 8.48 -12.29
N SER A 29 18.66 7.44 -12.28
CA SER A 29 17.91 6.99 -13.47
C SER A 29 16.86 8.01 -13.94
N ASN A 30 16.41 8.92 -13.08
CA ASN A 30 15.37 9.89 -13.42
C ASN A 30 15.84 10.98 -14.40
N GLN A 31 17.16 11.13 -14.64
CA GLN A 31 17.75 12.02 -15.66
C GLN A 31 17.21 13.47 -15.67
N GLY A 32 16.88 14.01 -14.49
CA GLY A 32 16.33 15.36 -14.35
C GLY A 32 14.83 15.50 -14.70
N ASN A 33 14.13 14.41 -15.00
CA ASN A 33 12.67 14.41 -15.11
C ASN A 33 12.02 14.61 -13.73
N ALA A 34 10.78 15.10 -13.72
CA ALA A 34 9.97 15.07 -12.51
C ALA A 34 9.71 13.61 -12.09
N LEU A 35 9.73 13.35 -10.77
CA LEU A 35 9.42 12.03 -10.23
C LEU A 35 8.00 11.62 -10.65
N ASN A 36 7.88 10.44 -11.25
CA ASN A 36 6.59 9.92 -11.68
C ASN A 36 6.50 8.40 -11.42
N LEU A 37 5.74 8.03 -10.39
CA LEU A 37 5.55 6.65 -9.95
C LEU A 37 4.47 5.97 -10.81
N THR A 38 4.89 5.37 -11.92
CA THR A 38 3.99 4.68 -12.85
C THR A 38 4.52 3.32 -13.26
N LEU A 39 3.61 2.39 -13.58
CA LEU A 39 3.98 1.08 -14.13
C LEU A 39 4.84 1.20 -15.39
N GLN A 40 4.53 2.15 -16.27
CA GLN A 40 5.32 2.40 -17.47
C GLN A 40 6.79 2.65 -17.12
N ASN A 41 7.07 3.51 -16.13
CA ASN A 41 8.44 3.84 -15.73
C ASN A 41 9.17 2.65 -15.08
N TYR A 42 8.48 1.87 -14.25
CA TYR A 42 9.07 0.76 -13.49
C TYR A 42 9.16 -0.55 -14.27
N GLN A 43 8.38 -0.73 -15.35
CA GLN A 43 8.41 -1.94 -16.18
C GLN A 43 9.16 -1.75 -17.49
N LYS A 44 9.06 -0.56 -18.09
CA LYS A 44 9.58 -0.27 -19.44
C LYS A 44 10.45 0.98 -19.53
N GLY A 45 10.35 1.90 -18.57
CA GLY A 45 11.07 3.16 -18.54
C GLY A 45 12.35 3.11 -17.70
N TYR A 46 12.76 4.29 -17.24
CA TYR A 46 14.05 4.50 -16.60
C TYR A 46 14.20 3.81 -15.23
N GLN A 47 13.10 3.52 -14.52
CA GLN A 47 13.13 2.79 -13.26
C GLN A 47 13.21 1.27 -13.43
N LYS A 48 13.17 0.75 -14.67
CA LYS A 48 13.09 -0.70 -14.95
C LYS A 48 14.23 -1.50 -14.33
N TYR A 49 15.47 -1.05 -14.50
CA TYR A 49 16.64 -1.77 -13.98
C TYR A 49 16.71 -1.71 -12.46
N PHE A 50 16.41 -0.56 -11.87
CA PHE A 50 16.28 -0.39 -10.42
C PHE A 50 15.19 -1.30 -9.85
N SER A 51 13.99 -1.28 -10.42
CA SER A 51 12.87 -2.14 -10.02
C SER A 51 13.24 -3.62 -10.08
N LYS A 52 13.90 -4.06 -11.16
CA LYS A 52 14.38 -5.44 -11.27
C LYS A 52 15.37 -5.79 -10.15
N TRP A 53 16.40 -4.96 -9.97
CA TRP A 53 17.41 -5.17 -8.94
C TRP A 53 16.79 -5.21 -7.54
N LEU A 54 15.90 -4.26 -7.25
CA LEU A 54 15.25 -4.15 -5.95
C LEU A 54 14.51 -5.45 -5.61
N ARG A 55 13.67 -5.97 -6.52
CA ARG A 55 12.97 -7.26 -6.33
C ARG A 55 13.87 -8.44 -6.04
N GLU A 56 15.03 -8.50 -6.67
CA GLU A 56 16.00 -9.58 -6.48
C GLU A 56 16.74 -9.46 -5.13
N ASN A 57 16.67 -8.30 -4.46
CA ASN A 57 17.50 -7.99 -3.30
C ASN A 57 16.74 -7.55 -2.04
N ILE A 58 15.45 -7.22 -2.07
CA ILE A 58 14.82 -6.63 -0.87
C ILE A 58 14.60 -7.61 0.29
N GLU A 59 14.37 -8.89 0.00
CA GLU A 59 13.98 -9.86 1.02
C GLU A 59 15.09 -10.09 2.06
N GLN A 60 16.37 -10.07 1.62
CA GLN A 60 17.53 -10.17 2.53
C GLN A 60 17.64 -8.98 3.51
N PHE A 61 17.01 -7.85 3.20
CA PHE A 61 16.94 -6.69 4.07
C PHE A 61 15.65 -6.65 4.91
N GLY A 62 14.83 -7.71 4.84
CA GLY A 62 13.58 -7.81 5.60
C GLY A 62 12.44 -6.99 5.02
N PHE A 63 12.48 -6.63 3.74
CA PHE A 63 11.41 -5.94 3.03
C PHE A 63 10.65 -6.87 2.08
N TYR A 64 9.41 -6.53 1.78
CA TYR A 64 8.59 -7.19 0.76
C TYR A 64 7.73 -6.16 0.02
N TYR A 65 7.08 -6.58 -1.07
CA TYR A 65 6.10 -5.75 -1.79
C TYR A 65 4.67 -6.19 -1.43
N PRO A 66 3.92 -5.39 -0.66
CA PRO A 66 2.52 -5.70 -0.38
C PRO A 66 1.65 -5.62 -1.64
N TYR A 67 1.96 -4.70 -2.57
CA TYR A 67 1.14 -4.40 -3.74
C TYR A 67 1.83 -4.78 -5.06
N TYR A 68 2.46 -5.96 -5.17
CA TYR A 68 3.13 -6.38 -6.42
C TYR A 68 2.26 -7.24 -7.34
N GLN A 69 1.08 -7.65 -6.89
CA GLN A 69 0.19 -8.51 -7.67
C GLN A 69 -0.64 -7.67 -8.64
N ASP A 70 -0.74 -8.13 -9.89
CA ASP A 70 -1.66 -7.57 -10.87
C ASP A 70 -3.06 -8.13 -10.61
N LEU A 71 -3.87 -7.36 -9.89
CA LEU A 71 -5.21 -7.76 -9.43
C LEU A 71 -6.28 -6.97 -10.17
N THR A 72 -7.38 -7.66 -10.52
CA THR A 72 -8.56 -7.05 -11.12
C THR A 72 -9.34 -6.18 -10.12
N ASP A 73 -9.17 -6.41 -8.82
CA ASP A 73 -9.78 -5.64 -7.73
C ASP A 73 -8.81 -5.42 -6.55
N GLY A 74 -9.10 -4.40 -5.74
CA GLY A 74 -8.22 -3.99 -4.64
C GLY A 74 -7.18 -2.94 -5.05
N VAL A 75 -6.19 -2.75 -4.18
CA VAL A 75 -5.01 -1.91 -4.44
C VAL A 75 -4.27 -2.45 -5.66
N GLN A 76 -3.98 -1.54 -6.58
CA GLN A 76 -3.32 -1.84 -7.84
C GLN A 76 -1.84 -2.05 -7.65
N MET A 77 -1.16 -2.54 -8.69
CA MET A 77 0.24 -2.86 -8.60
C MET A 77 1.10 -1.59 -8.43
N GLU A 78 1.94 -1.58 -7.38
CA GLU A 78 2.83 -0.49 -7.01
C GLU A 78 4.27 -1.02 -6.83
N PRO A 79 5.06 -1.14 -7.93
CA PRO A 79 6.43 -1.67 -7.88
C PRO A 79 7.44 -0.76 -7.15
N TRP A 80 7.01 0.42 -6.69
CA TRP A 80 7.78 1.33 -5.85
C TRP A 80 7.50 1.16 -4.36
N HIS A 81 6.36 0.58 -3.99
CA HIS A 81 5.92 0.50 -2.59
C HIS A 81 6.48 -0.77 -1.94
N ILE A 82 7.34 -0.59 -0.93
CA ILE A 82 7.91 -1.68 -0.13
C ILE A 82 7.52 -1.53 1.33
N SER A 83 7.47 -2.65 2.07
CA SER A 83 7.15 -2.68 3.50
C SER A 83 8.15 -3.55 4.25
N HIS A 84 8.57 -3.10 5.44
CA HIS A 84 9.46 -3.87 6.31
C HIS A 84 8.66 -4.91 7.11
N ILE A 85 8.99 -6.19 6.88
CA ILE A 85 8.22 -7.36 7.35
C ILE A 85 8.03 -7.33 8.86
N LYS A 86 9.13 -7.22 9.64
CA LYS A 86 9.07 -7.39 11.10
C LYS A 86 8.28 -6.27 11.78
N THR A 87 8.44 -5.03 11.31
CA THR A 87 7.78 -3.88 11.95
C THR A 87 6.32 -3.81 11.52
N ALA A 88 6.02 -4.10 10.26
CA ALA A 88 4.63 -4.13 9.77
C ALA A 88 3.80 -5.22 10.47
N HIS A 89 4.39 -6.40 10.70
CA HIS A 89 3.68 -7.53 11.27
C HIS A 89 2.99 -7.23 12.61
N ASN A 90 3.63 -6.43 13.47
CA ASN A 90 3.04 -6.06 14.76
C ASN A 90 1.74 -5.24 14.60
N TYR A 91 1.71 -4.32 13.63
CA TYR A 91 0.53 -3.51 13.33
C TYR A 91 -0.54 -4.32 12.61
N GLU A 92 -0.16 -5.25 11.74
CA GLU A 92 -1.08 -6.15 11.05
C GLU A 92 -1.83 -7.06 12.05
N LEU A 93 -1.14 -7.56 13.08
CA LEU A 93 -1.77 -8.36 14.14
C LEU A 93 -2.71 -7.54 15.04
N SER A 94 -2.46 -6.24 15.18
CA SER A 94 -3.25 -5.34 16.01
C SER A 94 -4.33 -4.58 15.23
N LEU A 95 -4.51 -4.85 13.94
CA LEU A 95 -5.54 -4.18 13.14
C LEU A 95 -6.63 -5.17 12.78
N SER A 96 -7.82 -4.92 13.33
CA SER A 96 -9.04 -5.69 13.05
C SER A 96 -10.11 -4.82 12.41
N LEU A 97 -11.09 -5.47 11.78
CA LEU A 97 -12.28 -4.79 11.23
C LEU A 97 -12.99 -3.90 12.27
N ASN A 98 -13.04 -4.34 13.53
CA ASN A 98 -13.69 -3.56 14.58
C ASN A 98 -12.89 -2.33 14.97
N GLU A 99 -11.57 -2.42 15.06
CA GLU A 99 -10.71 -1.25 15.31
C GLU A 99 -10.81 -0.23 14.18
N VAL A 100 -10.80 -0.71 12.94
CA VAL A 100 -10.99 0.15 11.76
C VAL A 100 -12.36 0.84 11.78
N ARG A 101 -13.44 0.09 12.10
CA ARG A 101 -14.77 0.68 12.23
C ARG A 101 -14.82 1.74 13.34
N ASN A 102 -14.32 1.41 14.53
CA ASN A 102 -14.31 2.33 15.68
C ASN A 102 -13.51 3.61 15.37
N PHE A 103 -12.35 3.46 14.73
CA PHE A 103 -11.55 4.59 14.25
C PHE A 103 -12.36 5.49 13.32
N LEU A 104 -12.99 4.89 12.29
CA LEU A 104 -13.76 5.65 11.32
C LEU A 104 -15.00 6.28 11.95
N GLU A 105 -15.64 5.65 12.92
CA GLU A 105 -16.83 6.17 13.61
C GLU A 105 -16.50 7.33 14.56
N SER A 106 -15.27 7.42 15.07
CA SER A 106 -14.80 8.52 15.92
C SER A 106 -15.17 9.91 15.39
N ASP A 107 -15.60 10.79 16.31
CA ASP A 107 -15.99 12.16 16.00
C ASP A 107 -14.84 13.02 15.45
N ASN A 108 -13.59 12.64 15.72
CA ASN A 108 -12.41 13.35 15.25
C ASN A 108 -12.06 13.03 13.78
N ILE A 109 -12.73 12.04 13.17
CA ILE A 109 -12.46 11.61 11.81
C ILE A 109 -13.53 12.17 10.87
N HIS A 110 -13.11 13.17 10.10
CA HIS A 110 -13.94 13.84 9.10
C HIS A 110 -13.49 13.45 7.70
N ILE A 111 -14.21 12.52 7.07
CA ILE A 111 -13.99 12.07 5.70
C ILE A 111 -15.29 12.26 4.93
N LEU A 112 -15.23 12.96 3.79
CA LEU A 112 -16.38 13.03 2.87
C LEU A 112 -16.71 11.62 2.38
N GLY A 113 -17.98 11.22 2.48
CA GLY A 113 -18.42 9.87 2.14
C GLY A 113 -18.19 8.82 3.24
N LYS A 114 -17.85 9.21 4.48
CA LYS A 114 -17.73 8.31 5.66
C LYS A 114 -18.91 7.34 5.79
N GLY A 115 -20.14 7.78 5.54
CA GLY A 115 -21.33 6.91 5.57
C GLY A 115 -21.28 5.76 4.56
N GLU A 116 -20.81 6.01 3.33
CA GLU A 116 -20.68 4.96 2.30
C GLU A 116 -19.51 4.02 2.61
N ILE A 117 -18.42 4.56 3.16
CA ILE A 117 -17.29 3.75 3.65
C ILE A 117 -17.77 2.80 4.75
N LEU A 118 -18.46 3.31 5.77
CA LEU A 118 -18.95 2.52 6.90
C LEU A 118 -19.95 1.45 6.46
N LYS A 119 -20.85 1.79 5.53
CA LYS A 119 -21.81 0.84 4.94
C LYS A 119 -21.12 -0.35 4.27
N ASN A 120 -19.95 -0.14 3.67
CA ASN A 120 -19.19 -1.16 2.94
C ASN A 120 -17.92 -1.61 3.68
N ILE A 121 -17.79 -1.30 4.98
CA ILE A 121 -16.50 -1.38 5.67
C ILE A 121 -15.90 -2.78 5.71
N LYS A 122 -16.74 -3.82 5.81
CA LYS A 122 -16.29 -5.21 5.75
C LYS A 122 -15.61 -5.52 4.42
N PHE A 123 -16.27 -5.18 3.31
CA PHE A 123 -15.73 -5.38 1.97
C PHE A 123 -14.45 -4.58 1.77
N ILE A 124 -14.42 -3.32 2.22
CA ILE A 124 -13.24 -2.46 2.12
C ILE A 124 -12.07 -3.07 2.91
N TYR A 125 -12.30 -3.48 4.16
CA TYR A 125 -11.28 -4.08 5.01
C TYR A 125 -10.69 -5.34 4.38
N GLU A 126 -11.54 -6.27 3.97
CA GLU A 126 -11.10 -7.56 3.40
C GLU A 126 -10.34 -7.39 2.08
N ASN A 127 -10.71 -6.41 1.23
CA ASN A 127 -10.17 -6.30 -0.13
C ASN A 127 -9.10 -5.22 -0.33
N TYR A 128 -9.04 -4.22 0.55
CA TYR A 128 -8.12 -3.07 0.43
C TYR A 128 -7.15 -2.95 1.61
N ILE A 129 -7.34 -3.71 2.69
CA ILE A 129 -6.50 -3.63 3.90
C ILE A 129 -5.90 -5.00 4.24
N GLU A 130 -6.71 -5.94 4.72
CA GLU A 130 -6.26 -7.22 5.28
C GLU A 130 -5.61 -8.14 4.24
N ARG A 131 -6.12 -8.14 2.99
CA ARG A 131 -5.59 -8.94 1.88
C ARG A 131 -4.07 -8.81 1.69
N TYR A 132 -3.50 -7.67 2.07
CA TYR A 132 -2.10 -7.31 1.83
C TYR A 132 -1.20 -7.46 3.05
N PHE A 133 -1.74 -7.96 4.16
CA PHE A 133 -0.93 -8.28 5.32
C PHE A 133 0.06 -9.39 4.97
N SER A 134 1.23 -9.35 5.61
CA SER A 134 2.25 -10.38 5.41
C SER A 134 1.61 -11.75 5.65
N LYS A 135 1.57 -12.58 4.60
CA LYS A 135 1.05 -13.96 4.75
C LYS A 135 1.91 -14.63 5.82
N ARG A 136 1.25 -15.16 6.86
CA ARG A 136 1.87 -16.01 7.87
C ARG A 136 2.58 -17.15 7.12
N LYS A 137 3.90 -17.05 6.97
CA LYS A 137 4.73 -18.21 6.65
C LYS A 137 4.93 -19.00 7.93
#